data_AF-B1Y9P7-F1
#
_entry.id   AF-B1Y9P7-F1
#
_cell.length_a   1.000
_cell.length_b   1.000
_cell.length_c   1.000
_cell.angle_alpha   90.00
_cell.angle_beta   90.00
_cell.angle_gamma   90.00
#
_symmetry.space_group_name_H-M   'P 1'
#
loop_
_entity.id
_entity.type
_entity.pdbx_description
1 polymer ?
#
loop_
_entity_poly.entity_id
_entity_poly.type
_entity_poly.pdbx_seq_one_letter_code
_entity_poly.pdbx_strand_id
1 'polypeptide(L)' 'MFIHMVAVYGAVVLAMGAIGGEPELVALGLTMLLLGNMHRLGKALSRQRKRIIA' A
#
# COMPACT_ATOMS: atom_id res chain seq x y z
N MET A 1 8.41 -8.50 -5.56
CA MET A 1 9.10 -7.30 -6.09
C MET A 1 8.12 -6.19 -6.44
N PHE A 2 7.15 -6.41 -7.34
CA PHE A 2 6.17 -5.40 -7.78
C PHE A 2 5.50 -4.61 -6.65
N ILE A 3 4.99 -5.29 -5.62
CA ILE A 3 4.30 -4.65 -4.48
C ILE A 3 5.18 -3.67 -3.69
N HIS A 4 6.48 -3.99 -3.53
CA HIS A 4 7.40 -3.08 -2.85
C HIS A 4 7.70 -1.86 -3.71
N MET A 5 7.77 -2.06 -5.02
CA MET A 5 7.92 -0.96 -5.98
C MET A 5 6.72 -0.02 -5.95
N VAL A 6 5.50 -0.55 -5.95
CA VAL A 6 4.24 0.24 -5.84
C VAL A 6 4.16 0.99 -4.51
N ALA A 7 4.55 0.36 -3.39
CA ALA A 7 4.53 1.00 -2.08
C ALA A 7 5.55 2.15 -1.97
N VAL A 8 6.78 1.95 -2.49
CA VAL A 8 7.81 3.00 -2.50
C VAL A 8 7.39 4.14 -3.41
N TYR A 9 6.87 3.85 -4.60
CA TYR A 9 6.40 4.86 -5.53
C TYR A 9 5.21 5.64 -4.95
N GLY A 10 4.25 4.95 -4.34
CA GLY A 10 3.13 5.57 -3.63
C GLY A 10 3.57 6.49 -2.49
N ALA A 11 4.60 6.11 -1.73
CA ALA A 11 5.15 6.95 -0.67
C ALA A 11 5.81 8.24 -1.21
N VAL A 12 6.53 8.14 -2.33
CA VAL A 12 7.14 9.31 -2.99
C VAL A 12 6.07 10.25 -3.54
N VAL A 13 5.06 9.71 -4.22
CA VAL A 13 3.92 10.49 -4.76
C VAL A 13 3.15 11.17 -3.63
N LEU A 14 2.94 10.48 -2.51
CA LEU A 14 2.32 11.05 -1.31
C LEU A 14 3.12 12.24 -0.76
N ALA A 15 4.44 12.09 -0.64
CA ALA A 15 5.32 13.14 -0.15
C ALA A 15 5.31 14.35 -1.10
N MET A 16 5.36 14.12 -2.41
CA MET A 16 5.25 15.17 -3.42
C MET A 16 3.92 15.92 -3.33
N GLY A 17 2.80 15.20 -3.22
CA GLY A 17 1.47 15.81 -3.06
C GLY A 17 1.35 16.62 -1.78
N ALA A 18 1.91 16.13 -0.67
CA ALA A 18 1.89 16.81 0.61
C ALA A 18 2.74 18.09 0.62
N ILE A 19 3.90 18.08 -0.04
CA ILE A 19 4.80 19.24 -0.17
C ILE A 19 4.24 20.26 -1.17
N GLY A 20 3.68 19.78 -2.29
CA GLY A 20 3.13 20.62 -3.36
C GLY A 20 1.75 21.20 -3.06
N GLY A 21 1.08 20.74 -2.00
CA GLY A 21 -0.29 21.15 -1.67
C GLY A 21 -1.33 20.61 -2.65
N GLU A 22 -1.01 19.53 -3.37
CA GLU A 22 -1.89 18.92 -4.37
C GLU A 22 -2.62 17.70 -3.77
N PRO A 23 -3.90 17.84 -3.38
CA PRO A 23 -4.63 16.78 -2.67
C PRO A 23 -4.86 15.54 -3.54
N GLU A 24 -4.87 15.69 -4.86
CA GLU A 24 -5.02 14.60 -5.83
C GLU A 24 -3.84 13.63 -5.77
N LEU A 25 -2.61 14.16 -5.70
CA LEU A 25 -1.39 13.37 -5.54
C LEU A 25 -1.33 12.67 -4.19
N VAL A 26 -1.80 13.32 -3.12
CA VAL A 26 -1.91 12.72 -1.79
C VAL A 26 -2.89 11.54 -1.82
N ALA A 27 -4.06 11.70 -2.45
CA ALA A 27 -5.04 10.63 -2.59
C ALA A 27 -4.48 9.46 -3.40
N LEU A 28 -3.78 9.73 -4.51
CA LEU A 28 -3.14 8.71 -5.34
C LEU A 28 -2.05 7.95 -4.58
N GLY A 29 -1.17 8.64 -3.87
CA GLY A 29 -0.10 8.04 -3.06
C GLY A 29 -0.64 7.13 -1.96
N LEU A 30 -1.69 7.57 -1.25
CA LEU A 30 -2.40 6.77 -0.26
C LEU A 30 -3.02 5.52 -0.87
N THR A 31 -3.69 5.66 -2.01
CA THR A 31 -4.35 4.55 -2.70
C THR A 31 -3.34 3.50 -3.14
N MET A 32 -2.19 3.92 -3.68
CA MET A 32 -1.10 3.02 -4.07
C MET A 32 -0.47 2.31 -2.87
N LEU A 33 -0.25 3.02 -1.76
CA LEU A 33 0.23 2.41 -0.51
C LEU A 33 -0.77 1.37 0.03
N LEU A 34 -2.06 1.67 -0.04
CA LEU A 34 -3.12 0.77 0.40
C LEU A 34 -3.16 -0.51 -0.46
N LEU A 35 -3.13 -0.36 -1.78
CA LEU A 35 -3.04 -1.47 -2.75
C LEU A 35 -1.78 -2.32 -2.53
N GLY A 36 -0.64 -1.69 -2.31
CA GLY A 36 0.61 -2.38 -1.98
C GLY A 36 0.50 -3.19 -0.69
N ASN A 37 -0.16 -2.65 0.33
CA ASN A 37 -0.35 -3.34 1.60
C ASN A 37 -1.49 -4.37 1.60
N MET A 38 -2.50 -4.27 0.73
CA MET A 38 -3.55 -5.29 0.58
C MET A 38 -2.97 -6.66 0.24
N HIS A 39 -1.91 -6.72 -0.56
CA HIS A 39 -1.25 -7.99 -0.85
C HIS A 39 -0.60 -8.61 0.40
N ARG A 40 -0.03 -7.78 1.30
CA ARG A 40 0.50 -8.25 2.60
C ARG A 40 -0.63 -8.68 3.54
N LEU A 41 -1.71 -7.91 3.61
CA LEU A 41 -2.89 -8.24 4.42
C LEU A 41 -3.55 -9.54 3.97
N GLY A 42 -3.75 -9.74 2.66
CA GLY A 42 -4.29 -10.99 2.13
C GLY A 42 -3.42 -12.22 2.45
N LYS A 43 -2.10 -12.06 2.39
CA LYS A 43 -1.15 -13.13 2.76
C LYS A 43 -1.14 -13.40 4.27
N ALA A 44 -1.29 -12.37 5.10
CA ALA A 44 -1.42 -12.48 6.55
C ALA A 44 -2.73 -13.17 6.95
N LEU A 45 -3.86 -12.77 6.35
CA LEU A 45 -5.17 -13.41 6.50
C LEU A 45 -5.13 -14.88 6.09
N SER A 46 -4.51 -15.21 4.96
CA SER A 46 -4.38 -16.60 4.50
C SER A 46 -3.55 -17.46 5.47
N ARG A 47 -2.48 -16.91 6.05
CA ARG A 47 -1.69 -17.58 7.09
C ARG A 47 -2.46 -17.77 8.39
N GLN A 48 -3.25 -16.77 8.83
CA GLN A 48 -4.12 -16.93 10.00
C GLN A 48 -5.19 -17.99 9.75
N ARG A 49 -5.82 -18.01 8.57
CA ARG A 49 -6.82 -19.03 8.22
C ARG A 49 -6.24 -20.45 8.25
N LYS A 50 -5.00 -20.64 7.81
CA LYS A 50 -4.29 -21.94 7.92
C LYS A 50 -3.99 -22.37 9.36
N ARG A 51 -3.80 -21.43 10.29
CA ARG A 51 -3.57 -21.75 11.72
C ARG A 51 -4.85 -22.06 12.48
N ILE A 52 -5.99 -21.55 12.04
CA ILE A 52 -7.29 -21.77 12.70
C ILE A 52 -7.91 -23.10 12.27
N ILE A 53 -7.56 -23.61 11.08
CA ILE A 53 -8.07 -24.89 10.54
C ILE A 53 -7.16 -26.08 10.91
N ALA A 54 -5.94 -25.83 11.42
CA ALA A 54 -4.98 -26.87 11.80
C ALA A 54 -5.10 -27.29 13.26
#